data_AF-A0A551ZHH1-F1
#
_entry.id   AF-A0A551ZHH1-F1
#
_cell.length_a   1.000
_cell.length_b   1.000
_cell.length_c   1.000
_cell.angle_alpha   90.00
_cell.angle_beta   90.00
_cell.angle_gamma   90.00
#
_symmetry.space_group_name_H-M   'P 1'
#
loop_
_entity.id
_entity.type
_entity.pdbx_description
1 polymer ?
#
loop_
_entity_poly.entity_id
_entity_poly.type
_entity_poly.pdbx_seq_one_letter_code
_entity_poly.pdbx_strand_id
1 'polypeptide(L)'
;MNNRLYLHLMANKEKGFALPLAVLIGLILMVTGMTMMMRAQGDQSKVIAQNARAGSLRSSEVGLARVQDLLNSVRVMATVDSNCTTGDCWQNAEVVTNPSTDLQRHLKKLVDAAPSCSNPNNAATLKAKINELRDLSANKWFDLRNNRYYRVVGYDYSIGTGRGVLTLEGLSRTSAATDLTDTAIGRDSDDNAASRNRVVVTIPILDSPPLEFNRTTVPALWISDGTADDGAKFEGDVLERVVSPCNNKQDKIKKPTTDAPSPPYTAQFVGVFFPNLPPIPDSNSSGIPDLGDIESSKTFPRKNAEGGITDTASTRTINGQRVEVYEYIVNNINLSDSDKITITPGKRVVFYVEGNINGAIEHNCGTTTGCKPGNLQIYAYAPASAEPQICLRGNQTLQAFIFAPDYSLGKTDTGAFVGAAWGKKWGPIPGCTSSSGAVAVTQTKGVEWTELIQNLKPKFPQLGKIANWCEEPIDTAAGKSECD
;
A
#
# COMPACT_ATOMS: atom_id res chain seq x y z
N MET A 1 -1.39 69.02 -93.02
CA MET A 1 0.02 68.81 -92.63
C MET A 1 0.17 69.22 -91.18
N ASN A 2 0.22 68.26 -90.26
CA ASN A 2 0.52 68.49 -88.85
C ASN A 2 0.89 67.15 -88.17
N ASN A 3 1.76 67.24 -87.16
CA ASN A 3 2.07 66.23 -86.13
C ASN A 3 3.17 65.19 -86.41
N ARG A 4 4.43 65.64 -86.58
CA ARG A 4 5.61 64.77 -86.34
C ARG A 4 6.79 65.44 -85.63
N LEU A 5 6.58 66.54 -84.89
CA LEU A 5 7.69 67.29 -84.28
C LEU A 5 7.56 67.57 -82.77
N TYR A 6 6.98 66.64 -81.99
CA TYR A 6 6.88 66.84 -80.53
C TYR A 6 7.38 65.68 -79.65
N LEU A 7 7.98 64.64 -80.23
CA LEU A 7 8.38 63.43 -79.46
C LEU A 7 9.89 63.19 -79.38
N HIS A 8 10.72 64.08 -79.91
CA HIS A 8 12.18 63.93 -79.90
C HIS A 8 12.93 64.80 -78.89
N LEU A 9 12.24 65.52 -78.01
CA LEU A 9 12.88 66.45 -77.05
C LEU A 9 12.83 66.00 -75.57
N MET A 10 12.33 64.79 -75.25
CA MET A 10 12.34 64.25 -73.88
C MET A 10 13.34 63.10 -73.65
N ALA A 11 14.20 62.76 -74.61
CA ALA A 11 15.06 61.56 -74.51
C ALA A 11 16.46 61.79 -73.89
N ASN A 12 16.84 63.02 -73.50
CA ASN A 12 18.21 63.31 -73.05
C ASN A 12 18.29 64.26 -71.83
N LYS A 13 17.56 63.95 -70.77
CA LYS A 13 17.85 64.42 -69.39
C LYS A 13 17.60 63.23 -68.47
N GLU A 14 18.36 63.10 -67.38
CA GLU A 14 18.33 61.99 -66.40
C GLU A 14 19.26 60.77 -66.67
N LYS A 15 20.55 60.98 -66.98
CA LYS A 15 21.57 59.90 -66.86
C LYS A 15 22.47 60.00 -65.61
N GLY A 16 22.18 60.93 -64.70
CA GLY A 16 22.96 61.13 -63.47
C GLY A 16 22.32 60.62 -62.17
N PHE A 17 21.00 60.38 -62.16
CA PHE A 17 20.24 60.08 -60.91
C PHE A 17 19.81 58.62 -60.78
N ALA A 18 19.95 57.81 -61.83
CA ALA A 18 19.56 56.40 -61.82
C ALA A 18 20.45 55.53 -60.92
N LEU A 19 21.74 55.84 -60.82
CA LEU A 19 22.70 55.04 -60.04
C LEU A 19 22.53 55.22 -58.53
N PRO A 20 22.41 56.45 -57.98
CA PRO A 20 22.05 56.65 -56.57
C PRO A 20 20.68 56.05 -56.22
N LEU A 21 19.68 56.19 -57.09
CA LEU A 21 18.33 55.63 -56.88
C LEU A 21 18.35 54.09 -56.86
N ALA A 22 19.07 53.45 -57.77
CA ALA A 22 19.21 52.00 -57.80
C ALA A 22 19.93 51.46 -56.56
N VAL A 23 20.97 52.17 -56.08
CA VAL A 23 21.65 51.82 -54.83
C VAL A 23 20.71 51.98 -53.63
N LEU A 24 19.91 53.04 -53.57
CA LEU A 24 18.97 53.30 -52.48
C LEU A 24 17.84 52.25 -52.43
N ILE A 25 17.27 51.91 -53.59
CA ILE A 25 16.27 50.84 -53.71
C ILE A 25 16.88 49.47 -53.36
N GLY A 26 18.10 49.19 -53.82
CA GLY A 26 18.84 47.97 -53.46
C GLY A 26 19.09 47.84 -51.96
N LEU A 27 19.43 48.96 -51.29
CA LEU A 27 19.68 49.00 -49.84
C LEU A 27 18.38 48.80 -49.05
N ILE A 28 17.26 49.42 -49.48
CA ILE A 28 15.95 49.21 -48.87
C ILE A 28 15.51 47.75 -49.00
N LEU A 29 15.65 47.17 -50.20
CA LEU A 29 15.32 45.75 -50.44
C LEU A 29 16.19 44.81 -49.58
N MET A 30 17.48 45.13 -49.43
CA MET A 30 18.40 44.36 -48.59
C MET A 30 18.03 44.42 -47.11
N VAL A 31 17.68 45.60 -46.58
CA VAL A 31 17.21 45.76 -45.19
C VAL A 31 15.88 45.05 -44.95
N THR A 32 14.94 45.13 -45.90
CA THR A 32 13.69 44.36 -45.80
C THR A 32 13.93 42.85 -45.88
N GLY A 33 14.90 42.40 -46.69
CA GLY A 33 15.30 41.00 -46.78
C GLY A 33 15.94 40.50 -45.48
N MET A 34 16.86 41.28 -44.88
CA MET A 34 17.49 40.93 -43.60
C MET A 34 16.47 40.87 -42.46
N THR A 35 15.52 41.81 -42.40
CA THR A 35 14.49 41.81 -41.35
C THR A 35 13.48 40.67 -41.52
N MET A 36 13.09 40.33 -42.75
CA MET A 36 12.28 39.13 -43.03
C MET A 36 13.04 37.83 -42.71
N MET A 37 14.35 37.77 -42.98
CA MET A 37 15.18 36.62 -42.64
C MET A 37 15.37 36.46 -41.14
N MET A 38 15.60 37.54 -40.39
CA MET A 38 15.66 37.52 -38.92
C MET A 38 14.33 37.08 -38.30
N ARG A 39 13.20 37.56 -38.84
CA ARG A 39 11.87 37.13 -38.39
C ARG A 39 11.61 35.66 -38.72
N ALA A 40 11.98 35.20 -39.91
CA ALA A 40 11.84 33.80 -40.32
C ALA A 40 12.72 32.86 -39.46
N GLN A 41 13.94 33.26 -39.13
CA GLN A 41 14.81 32.53 -38.20
C GLN A 41 14.21 32.51 -36.78
N GLY A 42 13.64 33.63 -36.33
CA GLY A 42 12.92 33.70 -35.06
C GLY A 42 11.71 32.76 -35.02
N ASP A 43 10.87 32.77 -36.06
CA ASP A 43 9.69 31.90 -36.15
C ASP A 43 10.07 30.42 -36.25
N GLN A 44 11.11 30.08 -37.02
CA GLN A 44 11.65 28.72 -37.09
C GLN A 44 12.17 28.26 -35.72
N SER A 45 12.94 29.11 -35.01
CA SER A 45 13.46 28.78 -33.69
C SER A 45 12.34 28.54 -32.66
N LYS A 46 11.27 29.33 -32.73
CA LYS A 46 10.08 29.17 -31.90
C LYS A 46 9.34 27.87 -32.19
N VAL A 47 9.15 27.52 -33.46
CA VAL A 47 8.50 26.27 -33.87
C VAL A 47 9.32 25.05 -33.43
N ILE A 48 10.65 25.12 -33.55
CA ILE A 48 11.56 24.06 -33.08
C ILE A 48 11.44 23.89 -31.56
N ALA A 49 11.47 25.00 -30.79
CA ALA A 49 11.32 24.97 -29.33
C ALA A 49 9.94 24.43 -28.90
N GLN A 50 8.86 24.83 -29.59
CA GLN A 50 7.51 24.32 -29.32
C GLN A 50 7.38 22.82 -29.63
N ASN A 51 7.96 22.36 -30.73
CA ASN A 51 7.97 20.94 -31.10
C ASN A 51 8.80 20.10 -30.12
N ALA A 52 9.95 20.61 -29.69
CA ALA A 52 10.79 19.97 -28.68
C ALA A 52 10.04 19.84 -27.34
N ARG A 53 9.32 20.90 -26.92
CA ARG A 53 8.50 20.90 -25.70
C ARG A 53 7.30 19.95 -25.78
N ALA A 54 6.62 19.91 -26.93
CA ALA A 54 5.56 18.93 -27.16
C ALA A 54 6.10 17.49 -27.13
N GLY A 55 7.30 17.28 -27.68
CA GLY A 55 8.00 16.00 -27.63
C GLY A 55 8.35 15.59 -26.20
N SER A 56 8.89 16.49 -25.40
CA SER A 56 9.28 16.22 -24.01
C SER A 56 8.07 15.97 -23.11
N LEU A 57 6.98 16.73 -23.26
CA LEU A 57 5.72 16.47 -22.56
C LEU A 57 5.16 15.08 -22.90
N ARG A 58 5.16 14.70 -24.17
CA ARG A 58 4.74 13.35 -24.59
C ARG A 58 5.62 12.26 -23.97
N SER A 59 6.92 12.50 -23.81
CA SER A 59 7.80 11.58 -23.10
C SER A 59 7.40 11.44 -21.63
N SER A 60 7.08 12.54 -20.94
CA SER A 60 6.59 12.53 -19.55
C SER A 60 5.26 11.78 -19.40
N GLU A 61 4.32 11.97 -20.32
CA GLU A 61 3.02 11.27 -20.31
C GLU A 61 3.18 9.75 -20.47
N VAL A 62 4.04 9.32 -21.40
CA VAL A 62 4.34 7.90 -21.59
C VAL A 62 5.08 7.33 -20.38
N GLY A 63 6.03 8.09 -19.83
CA GLY A 63 6.73 7.75 -18.58
C GLY A 63 5.76 7.56 -17.42
N LEU A 64 4.80 8.47 -17.25
CA LEU A 64 3.77 8.35 -16.22
C LEU A 64 2.92 7.09 -16.40
N ALA A 65 2.42 6.84 -17.61
CA ALA A 65 1.60 5.67 -17.89
C ALA A 65 2.35 4.37 -17.56
N ARG A 66 3.66 4.32 -17.85
CA ARG A 66 4.53 3.19 -17.52
C ARG A 66 4.73 3.02 -16.02
N VAL A 67 5.04 4.09 -15.29
CA VAL A 67 5.16 4.04 -13.82
C VAL A 67 3.83 3.65 -13.17
N GLN A 68 2.70 4.15 -13.67
CA GLN A 68 1.37 3.75 -13.21
C GLN A 68 1.07 2.28 -13.48
N ASP A 69 1.44 1.71 -14.63
CA ASP A 69 1.30 0.26 -14.88
C ASP A 69 2.14 -0.56 -13.90
N LEU A 70 3.38 -0.14 -13.65
CA LEU A 70 4.28 -0.80 -12.72
C LEU A 70 3.73 -0.76 -11.30
N LEU A 71 3.29 0.41 -10.84
CA LEU A 71 2.66 0.57 -9.52
C LEU A 71 1.34 -0.19 -9.43
N ASN A 72 0.53 -0.25 -10.49
CA ASN A 72 -0.68 -1.07 -10.50
C ASN A 72 -0.39 -2.58 -10.45
N SER A 73 0.77 -3.00 -10.95
CA SER A 73 1.22 -4.39 -10.97
C SER A 73 1.87 -4.81 -9.67
N VAL A 74 2.61 -3.91 -9.03
CA VAL A 74 3.30 -4.11 -7.75
C VAL A 74 2.74 -3.10 -6.75
N ARG A 75 1.45 -3.23 -6.43
CA ARG A 75 0.68 -2.21 -5.67
C ARG A 75 1.32 -1.78 -4.36
N VAL A 76 1.93 -2.71 -3.64
CA VAL A 76 2.66 -2.42 -2.39
C VAL A 76 3.78 -1.40 -2.55
N MET A 77 4.36 -1.26 -3.75
CA MET A 77 5.38 -0.24 -4.01
C MET A 77 4.80 1.18 -4.00
N ALA A 78 3.48 1.35 -4.16
CA ALA A 78 2.85 2.67 -4.10
C ALA A 78 2.78 3.25 -2.67
N THR A 79 3.07 2.45 -1.63
CA THR A 79 3.02 2.89 -0.23
C THR A 79 4.40 3.21 0.36
N VAL A 80 5.43 3.29 -0.48
CA VAL A 80 6.82 3.55 -0.06
C VAL A 80 7.47 4.52 -1.05
N ASP A 81 8.43 5.31 -0.56
CA ASP A 81 9.12 6.30 -1.38
C ASP A 81 10.00 5.63 -2.45
N SER A 82 10.41 6.38 -3.49
CA SER A 82 11.35 5.86 -4.47
C SER A 82 12.75 5.65 -3.88
N ASN A 83 13.20 6.60 -3.06
CA ASN A 83 14.55 6.65 -2.49
C ASN A 83 14.48 6.83 -0.98
N CYS A 84 15.39 6.20 -0.24
CA CYS A 84 15.46 6.32 1.20
C CYS A 84 16.88 6.06 1.72
N THR A 85 17.27 6.70 2.82
CA THR A 85 18.55 6.43 3.50
C THR A 85 18.51 5.13 4.30
N THR A 86 17.34 4.76 4.83
CA THR A 86 17.12 3.53 5.60
C THR A 86 15.67 3.08 5.44
N GLY A 87 15.44 1.76 5.41
CA GLY A 87 14.08 1.19 5.44
C GLY A 87 13.53 0.85 4.05
N ASP A 88 12.20 0.89 3.95
CA ASP A 88 11.44 0.44 2.79
C ASP A 88 11.27 1.56 1.75
N CYS A 89 11.86 1.36 0.58
CA CYS A 89 11.71 2.22 -0.60
C CYS A 89 11.99 1.43 -1.87
N TRP A 90 11.68 2.00 -3.05
CA TRP A 90 11.88 1.29 -4.32
C TRP A 90 13.33 0.89 -4.54
N GLN A 91 14.27 1.76 -4.18
CA GLN A 91 15.72 1.50 -4.29
C GLN A 91 16.15 0.22 -3.57
N ASN A 92 15.54 -0.10 -2.42
CA ASN A 92 15.85 -1.27 -1.61
C ASN A 92 14.91 -2.45 -1.87
N ALA A 93 14.01 -2.34 -2.85
CA ALA A 93 13.03 -3.37 -3.16
C ALA A 93 13.72 -4.63 -3.71
N GLU A 94 13.63 -5.72 -2.94
CA GLU A 94 14.17 -7.02 -3.34
C GLU A 94 13.28 -8.15 -2.82
N VAL A 95 13.21 -9.23 -3.60
CA VAL A 95 12.54 -10.47 -3.21
C VAL A 95 13.60 -11.44 -2.70
N VAL A 96 13.81 -11.45 -1.39
CA VAL A 96 14.80 -12.30 -0.71
C VAL A 96 14.15 -13.54 -0.10
N THR A 97 14.93 -14.59 0.16
CA THR A 97 14.43 -15.82 0.80
C THR A 97 14.00 -15.57 2.25
N ASN A 98 14.77 -14.77 3.00
CA ASN A 98 14.52 -14.43 4.41
C ASN A 98 14.28 -12.92 4.53
N PRO A 99 13.02 -12.46 4.44
CA PRO A 99 12.71 -11.03 4.47
C PRO A 99 12.92 -10.44 5.86
N SER A 100 13.60 -9.30 5.92
CA SER A 100 13.89 -8.56 7.16
C SER A 100 13.00 -7.32 7.33
N THR A 101 12.56 -6.73 6.21
CA THR A 101 11.70 -5.54 6.20
C THR A 101 10.26 -5.87 5.82
N ASP A 102 9.33 -4.95 6.07
CA ASP A 102 7.92 -5.12 5.74
C ASP A 102 7.73 -5.19 4.21
N LEU A 103 8.41 -4.34 3.44
CA LEU A 103 8.39 -4.39 1.99
C LEU A 103 8.92 -5.72 1.45
N GLN A 104 10.06 -6.21 1.93
CA GLN A 104 10.59 -7.52 1.50
C GLN A 104 9.60 -8.65 1.79
N ARG A 105 8.95 -8.61 2.96
CA ARG A 105 7.94 -9.59 3.35
C ARG A 105 6.73 -9.54 2.43
N HIS A 106 6.27 -8.34 2.06
CA HIS A 106 5.16 -8.16 1.13
C HIS A 106 5.51 -8.56 -0.30
N LEU A 107 6.68 -8.17 -0.80
CA LEU A 107 7.14 -8.54 -2.15
C LEU A 107 7.32 -10.05 -2.28
N LYS A 108 7.91 -10.70 -1.27
CA LYS A 108 8.01 -12.16 -1.22
C LYS A 108 6.63 -12.81 -1.27
N LYS A 109 5.69 -12.37 -0.44
CA LYS A 109 4.30 -12.89 -0.45
C LYS A 109 3.63 -12.71 -1.81
N LEU A 110 3.76 -11.53 -2.43
CA LEU A 110 3.17 -11.24 -3.74
C LEU A 110 3.76 -12.16 -4.84
N VAL A 111 5.08 -12.38 -4.80
CA VAL A 111 5.78 -13.25 -5.75
C VAL A 111 5.49 -14.73 -5.53
N ASP A 112 5.42 -15.19 -4.28
CA ASP A 112 5.08 -16.58 -3.96
C ASP A 112 3.62 -16.90 -4.33
N ALA A 113 2.72 -15.90 -4.27
CA ALA A 113 1.32 -16.02 -4.67
C ALA A 113 1.07 -15.84 -6.18
N ALA A 114 2.01 -15.27 -6.93
CA ALA A 114 1.86 -14.96 -8.36
C ALA A 114 1.69 -16.19 -9.29
N PRO A 115 2.33 -17.36 -9.04
CA PRO A 115 2.11 -18.55 -9.85
C PRO A 115 0.63 -18.95 -9.81
N SER A 116 0.00 -18.97 -10.99
CA SER A 116 -1.34 -19.53 -11.15
C SER A 116 -1.24 -20.93 -11.75
N CYS A 117 -2.26 -21.77 -11.57
CA CYS A 117 -2.30 -23.09 -12.19
C CYS A 117 -2.27 -23.01 -13.75
N SER A 118 -2.50 -21.83 -14.33
CA SER A 118 -2.50 -21.57 -15.78
C SER A 118 -1.22 -20.91 -16.30
N ASN A 119 -0.38 -20.30 -15.45
CA ASN A 119 0.89 -19.71 -15.86
C ASN A 119 1.90 -19.65 -14.69
N PRO A 120 2.89 -20.57 -14.64
CA PRO A 120 3.93 -20.58 -13.61
C PRO A 120 4.93 -19.42 -13.75
N ASN A 121 5.00 -18.75 -14.91
CA ASN A 121 5.98 -17.69 -15.18
C ASN A 121 5.57 -16.32 -14.59
N ASN A 122 4.35 -16.18 -14.04
CA ASN A 122 3.86 -14.94 -13.45
C ASN A 122 4.78 -14.39 -12.34
N ALA A 123 5.40 -15.27 -11.55
CA ALA A 123 6.37 -14.87 -10.52
C ALA A 123 7.62 -14.22 -11.13
N ALA A 124 8.13 -14.76 -12.25
CA ALA A 124 9.29 -14.18 -12.94
C ALA A 124 8.96 -12.80 -13.54
N THR A 125 7.78 -12.66 -14.15
CA THR A 125 7.28 -11.37 -14.67
C THR A 125 7.17 -10.33 -13.55
N LEU A 126 6.64 -10.73 -12.38
CA LEU A 126 6.50 -9.82 -11.26
C LEU A 126 7.86 -9.39 -10.68
N LYS A 127 8.81 -10.32 -10.55
CA LYS A 127 10.20 -9.99 -10.17
C LYS A 127 10.83 -8.99 -11.15
N ALA A 128 10.58 -9.15 -12.45
CA ALA A 128 11.07 -8.19 -13.45
C ALA A 128 10.46 -6.79 -13.26
N LYS A 129 9.16 -6.69 -12.99
CA LYS A 129 8.50 -5.40 -12.70
C LYS A 129 9.01 -4.75 -11.40
N ILE A 130 9.32 -5.54 -10.37
CA ILE A 130 9.93 -5.05 -9.13
C ILE A 130 11.32 -4.46 -9.42
N ASN A 131 12.15 -5.17 -10.19
CA ASN A 131 13.46 -4.66 -10.59
C ASN A 131 13.35 -3.38 -11.43
N GLU A 132 12.36 -3.27 -12.32
CA GLU A 132 12.13 -2.07 -13.12
C GLU A 132 11.78 -0.85 -12.25
N LEU A 133 10.92 -1.00 -11.24
CA LEU A 133 10.65 0.07 -10.26
C LEU A 133 11.89 0.45 -9.44
N ARG A 134 12.70 -0.54 -9.05
CA ARG A 134 13.96 -0.29 -8.38
C ARG A 134 14.91 0.50 -9.28
N ASP A 135 15.04 0.14 -10.55
CA ASP A 135 15.93 0.83 -11.48
C ASP A 135 15.47 2.27 -11.74
N LEU A 136 14.16 2.53 -11.70
CA LEU A 136 13.60 3.89 -11.81
C LEU A 136 14.02 4.81 -10.64
N SER A 137 14.30 4.25 -9.45
CA SER A 137 14.78 5.03 -8.30
C SER A 137 16.16 5.68 -8.52
N ALA A 138 16.95 5.13 -9.44
CA ALA A 138 18.32 5.57 -9.70
C ALA A 138 18.44 6.92 -10.44
N ASN A 139 17.32 7.60 -10.72
CA ASN A 139 17.27 8.89 -11.43
C ASN A 139 18.01 8.87 -12.78
N LYS A 140 17.81 7.81 -13.57
CA LYS A 140 18.43 7.61 -14.90
C LYS A 140 17.41 7.81 -16.02
N TRP A 141 17.90 8.14 -17.22
CA TRP A 141 17.06 8.25 -18.41
C TRP A 141 16.73 6.88 -18.99
N PHE A 142 15.45 6.67 -19.32
CA PHE A 142 14.92 5.47 -19.96
C PHE A 142 14.47 5.79 -21.37
N ASP A 143 14.91 4.97 -22.33
CA ASP A 143 14.59 5.15 -23.75
C ASP A 143 13.14 4.74 -24.07
N LEU A 144 12.41 5.65 -24.72
CA LEU A 144 11.07 5.46 -25.27
C LEU A 144 11.09 5.24 -26.80
N ARG A 145 12.30 5.13 -27.38
CA ARG A 145 12.62 5.13 -28.81
C ARG A 145 12.39 6.50 -29.46
N ASN A 146 12.92 6.67 -30.67
CA ASN A 146 12.83 7.91 -31.43
C ASN A 146 13.42 9.12 -30.68
N ASN A 147 14.56 8.91 -30.03
CA ASN A 147 15.29 9.95 -29.28
C ASN A 147 14.44 10.62 -28.19
N ARG A 148 13.51 9.87 -27.61
CA ARG A 148 12.66 10.31 -26.50
C ARG A 148 13.00 9.51 -25.26
N TYR A 149 13.05 10.20 -24.14
CA TYR A 149 13.46 9.62 -22.88
C TYR A 149 12.60 10.13 -21.74
N TYR A 150 12.45 9.34 -20.70
CA TYR A 150 11.86 9.79 -19.44
C TYR A 150 12.73 9.36 -18.27
N ARG A 151 12.62 10.06 -17.14
CA ARG A 151 13.20 9.62 -15.87
C ARG A 151 12.25 9.93 -14.72
N VAL A 152 12.34 9.13 -13.66
CA VAL A 152 11.71 9.42 -12.38
C VAL A 152 12.71 10.22 -11.56
N VAL A 153 12.33 11.45 -11.20
CA VAL A 153 13.12 12.30 -10.30
C VAL A 153 12.90 11.84 -8.85
N GLY A 154 11.66 11.52 -8.51
CA GLY A 154 11.30 11.00 -7.20
C GLY A 154 9.83 10.58 -7.10
N TYR A 155 9.55 9.75 -6.11
CA TYR A 155 8.21 9.43 -5.65
C TYR A 155 8.17 9.50 -4.14
N ASP A 156 7.27 10.32 -3.60
CA ASP A 156 7.12 10.53 -2.16
C ASP A 156 5.71 10.15 -1.71
N TYR A 157 5.60 9.25 -0.73
CA TYR A 157 4.34 8.79 -0.18
C TYR A 157 4.08 9.35 1.23
N SER A 158 2.98 10.10 1.38
CA SER A 158 2.57 10.67 2.67
C SER A 158 1.48 9.82 3.32
N ILE A 159 1.85 9.09 4.39
CA ILE A 159 0.93 8.27 5.20
C ILE A 159 -0.27 9.08 5.72
N GLY A 160 -0.03 10.31 6.18
CA GLY A 160 -1.07 11.15 6.80
C GLY A 160 -2.18 11.57 5.83
N THR A 161 -1.88 11.64 4.54
CA THR A 161 -2.85 12.04 3.49
C THR A 161 -3.25 10.89 2.58
N GLY A 162 -2.52 9.77 2.59
CA GLY A 162 -2.70 8.68 1.64
C GLY A 162 -2.42 9.09 0.20
N ARG A 163 -1.42 9.94 -0.05
CA ARG A 163 -1.11 10.47 -1.38
C ARG A 163 0.34 10.17 -1.75
N GLY A 164 0.53 9.70 -2.98
CA GLY A 164 1.83 9.58 -3.63
C GLY A 164 2.05 10.76 -4.58
N VAL A 165 3.17 11.44 -4.45
CA VAL A 165 3.60 12.52 -5.35
C VAL A 165 4.71 11.99 -6.24
N LEU A 166 4.42 11.88 -7.53
CA LEU A 166 5.36 11.38 -8.54
C LEU A 166 5.91 12.56 -9.35
N THR A 167 7.23 12.71 -9.36
CA THR A 167 7.93 13.72 -10.16
C THR A 167 8.68 13.03 -11.30
N LEU A 168 8.32 13.40 -12.53
CA LEU A 168 8.86 12.83 -13.76
C LEU A 168 9.47 13.92 -14.62
N GLU A 169 10.54 13.57 -15.33
CA GLU A 169 11.05 14.40 -16.42
C GLU A 169 10.97 13.66 -17.74
N GLY A 170 10.60 14.41 -18.79
CA GLY A 170 10.59 13.98 -20.17
C GLY A 170 11.63 14.74 -20.96
N LEU A 171 12.26 14.05 -21.90
CA LEU A 171 13.29 14.58 -22.79
C LEU A 171 12.96 14.16 -24.22
N SER A 172 13.14 15.08 -25.17
CA SER A 172 12.99 14.82 -26.59
C SER A 172 14.13 15.45 -27.36
N ARG A 173 14.91 14.61 -28.05
CA ARG A 173 16.12 15.02 -28.77
C ARG A 173 15.97 14.82 -30.27
N THR A 174 16.75 15.56 -31.05
CA THR A 174 16.93 15.36 -32.49
C THR A 174 17.90 14.20 -32.81
N SER A 175 18.84 13.95 -31.90
CA SER A 175 19.87 12.91 -31.99
C SER A 175 19.80 11.93 -30.80
N ALA A 176 20.28 10.70 -30.99
CA ALA A 176 20.29 9.69 -29.93
C ALA A 176 21.24 10.08 -28.78
N ALA A 177 20.83 9.81 -27.54
CA ALA A 177 21.68 10.03 -26.38
C ALA A 177 22.89 9.07 -26.37
N THR A 178 24.07 9.61 -26.05
CA THR A 178 25.34 8.88 -26.02
C THR A 178 25.64 8.24 -24.66
N ASP A 179 25.02 8.73 -23.59
CA ASP A 179 25.00 8.11 -22.27
C ASP A 179 23.66 8.47 -21.59
N LEU A 180 23.10 7.64 -20.73
CA LEU A 180 21.78 7.85 -20.12
C LEU A 180 21.87 8.09 -18.61
N THR A 181 23.08 8.16 -18.07
CA THR A 181 23.38 8.39 -16.65
C THR A 181 23.59 9.86 -16.32
N ASP A 182 24.09 10.65 -17.27
CA ASP A 182 24.22 12.09 -17.09
C ASP A 182 22.87 12.81 -17.25
N THR A 183 22.51 13.52 -16.19
CA THR A 183 21.24 14.17 -15.93
C THR A 183 21.28 15.69 -16.11
N ALA A 184 22.46 16.28 -16.34
CA ALA A 184 22.67 17.73 -16.45
C ALA A 184 21.99 18.34 -17.68
N ILE A 185 21.53 19.59 -17.57
CA ILE A 185 20.97 20.36 -18.69
C ILE A 185 22.12 20.87 -19.57
N GLY A 186 21.94 20.94 -20.89
CA GLY A 186 22.98 21.48 -21.79
C GLY A 186 24.12 20.49 -22.08
N ARG A 187 23.89 19.21 -21.80
CA ARG A 187 24.88 18.16 -21.99
C ARG A 187 25.30 17.99 -23.45
N ASP A 188 24.36 18.22 -24.36
CA ASP A 188 24.56 18.17 -25.79
C ASP A 188 24.01 19.44 -26.43
N SER A 189 24.51 19.78 -27.60
CA SER A 189 24.08 20.94 -28.40
C SER A 189 22.57 20.98 -28.68
N ASP A 190 21.94 19.80 -28.71
CA ASP A 190 20.51 19.60 -28.94
C ASP A 190 19.67 19.47 -27.64
N ASP A 191 20.32 19.46 -26.46
CA ASP A 191 19.69 19.29 -25.15
C ASP A 191 19.59 20.64 -24.41
N ASN A 192 18.50 21.36 -24.62
CA ASN A 192 18.22 22.64 -24.00
C ASN A 192 16.97 22.57 -23.09
N ALA A 193 16.68 23.67 -22.39
CA ALA A 193 15.51 23.73 -21.50
C ALA A 193 14.18 23.47 -22.24
N ALA A 194 14.07 23.78 -23.54
CA ALA A 194 12.86 23.53 -24.32
C ALA A 194 12.69 22.06 -24.74
N SER A 195 13.77 21.27 -24.80
CA SER A 195 13.72 19.83 -25.06
C SER A 195 13.42 18.99 -23.82
N ARG A 196 13.26 19.61 -22.66
CA ARG A 196 12.95 18.96 -21.39
C ARG A 196 11.62 19.44 -20.85
N ASN A 197 11.03 18.64 -19.98
CA ASN A 197 9.84 19.01 -19.24
C ASN A 197 9.84 18.27 -17.90
N ARG A 198 9.35 18.89 -16.82
CA ARG A 198 9.09 18.23 -15.55
C ARG A 198 7.61 18.29 -15.20
N VAL A 199 7.07 17.15 -14.82
CA VAL A 199 5.67 16.99 -14.43
C VAL A 199 5.61 16.42 -13.02
N VAL A 200 4.79 17.04 -12.18
CA VAL A 200 4.44 16.59 -10.84
C VAL A 200 2.99 16.09 -10.86
N VAL A 201 2.80 14.84 -10.43
CA VAL A 201 1.49 14.18 -10.42
C VAL A 201 1.17 13.69 -9.02
N THR A 202 0.01 14.07 -8.51
CA THR A 202 -0.48 13.53 -7.23
C THR A 202 -1.48 12.42 -7.47
N ILE A 203 -1.17 11.23 -6.95
CA ILE A 203 -1.99 10.02 -7.07
C ILE A 203 -2.49 9.67 -5.67
N PRO A 204 -3.81 9.73 -5.40
CA PRO A 204 -4.38 9.18 -4.18
C PRO A 204 -4.11 7.68 -4.12
N ILE A 205 -3.62 7.20 -2.99
CA ILE A 205 -3.45 5.77 -2.73
C ILE A 205 -4.64 5.35 -1.87
N LEU A 206 -5.62 4.72 -2.52
CA LEU A 206 -6.85 4.30 -1.90
C LEU A 206 -6.68 2.93 -1.26
N ASP A 207 -7.42 2.67 -0.19
CA ASP A 207 -7.63 1.29 0.26
C ASP A 207 -8.45 0.54 -0.81
N SER A 208 -8.10 -0.71 -1.12
CA SER A 208 -8.75 -1.51 -2.16
C SER A 208 -10.28 -1.54 -2.00
N PRO A 209 -11.05 -1.54 -3.11
CA PRO A 209 -12.46 -1.81 -3.07
C PRO A 209 -12.71 -3.17 -2.39
N PRO A 210 -13.83 -3.35 -1.67
CA PRO A 210 -14.10 -4.47 -0.78
C PRO A 210 -14.29 -5.84 -1.46
N LEU A 211 -13.81 -6.05 -2.68
CA LEU A 211 -14.01 -7.29 -3.43
C LEU A 211 -13.39 -8.52 -2.73
N GLU A 212 -12.41 -8.29 -1.87
CA GLU A 212 -11.66 -9.32 -1.14
C GLU A 212 -12.31 -9.71 0.20
N PHE A 213 -13.11 -8.81 0.81
CA PHE A 213 -13.88 -9.08 2.03
C PHE A 213 -15.26 -8.46 1.90
N ASN A 214 -16.20 -9.17 1.29
CA ASN A 214 -17.57 -8.70 1.14
C ASN A 214 -18.42 -8.89 2.42
N ARG A 215 -17.84 -9.44 3.48
CA ARG A 215 -18.48 -9.65 4.78
C ARG A 215 -18.16 -8.54 5.77
N THR A 216 -19.13 -8.24 6.61
CA THR A 216 -18.99 -7.31 7.74
C THR A 216 -18.15 -7.89 8.88
N THR A 217 -17.96 -9.22 8.90
CA THR A 217 -17.17 -9.95 9.90
C THR A 217 -15.75 -10.19 9.45
N VAL A 218 -14.84 -10.24 10.43
CA VAL A 218 -13.44 -10.64 10.25
C VAL A 218 -13.37 -12.17 10.01
N PRO A 219 -12.40 -12.69 9.25
CA PRO A 219 -12.19 -14.13 9.08
C PRO A 219 -12.08 -14.90 10.39
N ALA A 220 -12.69 -16.08 10.43
CA ALA A 220 -12.69 -16.96 11.61
C ALA A 220 -11.27 -17.46 11.93
N LEU A 221 -10.50 -17.78 10.89
CA LEU A 221 -9.11 -18.17 10.99
C LEU A 221 -8.28 -17.40 9.96
N TRP A 222 -7.13 -16.87 10.39
CA TRP A 222 -6.12 -16.36 9.48
C TRP A 222 -4.74 -16.88 9.89
N ILE A 223 -4.03 -17.54 8.97
CA ILE A 223 -2.71 -18.11 9.18
C ILE A 223 -1.64 -17.33 8.39
N SER A 224 -0.57 -16.89 9.07
CA SER A 224 0.46 -16.02 8.49
C SER A 224 1.60 -16.75 7.75
N ASP A 225 1.93 -18.00 8.14
CA ASP A 225 3.11 -18.73 7.65
C ASP A 225 2.94 -20.25 7.52
N GLY A 226 2.27 -20.89 8.49
CA GLY A 226 2.07 -22.34 8.53
C GLY A 226 0.73 -22.82 7.98
N THR A 227 0.28 -23.97 8.48
CA THR A 227 -0.99 -24.63 8.11
C THR A 227 -1.86 -24.84 9.34
N ALA A 228 -3.16 -25.10 9.13
CA ALA A 228 -3.97 -25.73 10.17
C ALA A 228 -3.73 -27.25 10.21
N ASP A 229 -3.78 -27.87 11.39
CA ASP A 229 -3.71 -29.33 11.55
C ASP A 229 -4.90 -30.07 10.90
N ASP A 230 -4.72 -31.34 10.54
CA ASP A 230 -5.72 -32.16 9.84
C ASP A 230 -6.96 -32.55 10.69
N GLY A 231 -6.91 -32.34 12.02
CA GLY A 231 -8.02 -32.63 12.93
C GLY A 231 -8.97 -31.46 13.20
N ALA A 232 -8.51 -30.22 13.02
CA ALA A 232 -9.26 -29.01 13.36
C ALA A 232 -10.28 -28.66 12.27
N LYS A 233 -11.48 -28.28 12.69
CA LYS A 233 -12.58 -27.87 11.79
C LYS A 233 -12.98 -26.43 12.09
N PHE A 234 -13.21 -25.61 11.08
CA PHE A 234 -13.58 -24.20 11.26
C PHE A 234 -14.91 -23.91 10.59
N GLU A 235 -15.79 -23.19 11.27
CA GLU A 235 -17.06 -22.70 10.71
C GLU A 235 -16.94 -21.21 10.43
N GLY A 236 -16.47 -20.85 9.24
CA GLY A 236 -16.24 -19.46 8.87
C GLY A 236 -15.06 -19.28 7.93
N ASP A 237 -14.83 -18.05 7.48
CA ASP A 237 -13.80 -17.78 6.47
C ASP A 237 -12.44 -18.13 7.04
N VAL A 238 -11.69 -18.94 6.28
CA VAL A 238 -10.33 -19.35 6.63
C VAL A 238 -9.38 -18.79 5.57
N LEU A 239 -8.43 -17.99 6.02
CA LEU A 239 -7.33 -17.50 5.21
C LEU A 239 -6.05 -18.19 5.62
N GLU A 240 -5.42 -18.89 4.70
CA GLU A 240 -4.07 -19.44 4.90
C GLU A 240 -3.07 -18.68 4.03
N ARG A 241 -1.78 -18.78 4.37
CA ARG A 241 -0.72 -18.29 3.48
C ARG A 241 -0.93 -18.93 2.10
N VAL A 242 -1.01 -18.09 1.06
CA VAL A 242 -1.02 -18.54 -0.33
C VAL A 242 0.36 -19.14 -0.65
N VAL A 243 0.54 -20.42 -0.35
CA VAL A 243 1.72 -21.19 -0.81
C VAL A 243 1.54 -21.62 -2.27
N SER A 244 0.28 -21.72 -2.72
CA SER A 244 -0.17 -21.79 -4.11
C SER A 244 -1.69 -21.97 -4.11
N PRO A 245 -2.47 -21.32 -4.97
CA PRO A 245 -3.92 -21.53 -5.05
C PRO A 245 -4.31 -22.99 -5.43
N CYS A 246 -3.35 -23.83 -5.84
CA CYS A 246 -3.61 -25.18 -6.35
C CYS A 246 -3.54 -26.30 -5.28
N ASN A 247 -3.15 -26.02 -4.02
CA ASN A 247 -2.91 -27.06 -2.98
C ASN A 247 -3.76 -26.90 -1.70
N ASN A 248 -4.81 -26.07 -1.71
CA ASN A 248 -5.58 -25.78 -0.50
C ASN A 248 -6.46 -26.97 -0.09
N LYS A 249 -6.29 -27.47 1.15
CA LYS A 249 -7.09 -28.53 1.77
C LYS A 249 -8.49 -28.01 2.16
N GLN A 250 -9.47 -28.13 1.25
CA GLN A 250 -10.84 -27.63 1.45
C GLN A 250 -11.66 -28.40 2.51
N ASP A 251 -11.19 -29.57 2.94
CA ASP A 251 -11.84 -30.47 3.90
C ASP A 251 -11.91 -29.92 5.35
N LYS A 252 -11.13 -28.88 5.65
CA LYS A 252 -11.07 -28.25 6.99
C LYS A 252 -12.15 -27.21 7.24
N ILE A 253 -12.81 -26.74 6.18
CA ILE A 253 -13.83 -25.70 6.24
C ILE A 253 -15.21 -26.36 6.31
N LYS A 254 -15.92 -26.14 7.42
CA LYS A 254 -17.32 -26.52 7.56
C LYS A 254 -18.22 -25.34 7.19
N LYS A 255 -19.31 -25.64 6.48
CA LYS A 255 -20.40 -24.67 6.33
C LYS A 255 -21.02 -24.42 7.73
N PRO A 256 -21.31 -23.17 8.11
CA PRO A 256 -22.02 -22.87 9.34
C PRO A 256 -23.31 -23.69 9.41
N THR A 257 -23.50 -24.44 10.50
CA THR A 257 -24.65 -25.34 10.68
C THR A 257 -25.91 -24.64 11.17
N THR A 258 -25.79 -23.39 11.62
CA THR A 258 -26.90 -22.55 12.10
C THR A 258 -26.77 -21.13 11.54
N ASP A 259 -27.88 -20.58 11.05
CA ASP A 259 -28.00 -19.23 10.47
C ASP A 259 -27.02 -18.93 9.31
N ALA A 260 -26.99 -19.80 8.29
CA ALA A 260 -26.26 -19.50 7.06
C ALA A 260 -26.80 -18.18 6.46
N PRO A 261 -25.95 -17.15 6.28
CA PRO A 261 -26.39 -15.93 5.61
C PRO A 261 -26.92 -16.30 4.22
N SER A 262 -28.02 -15.66 3.81
CA SER A 262 -28.46 -15.66 2.41
C SER A 262 -27.71 -14.52 1.70
N PRO A 263 -26.92 -14.76 0.64
CA PRO A 263 -26.74 -16.01 -0.12
C PRO A 263 -25.76 -17.03 0.52
N PRO A 264 -25.85 -18.32 0.16
CA PRO A 264 -25.15 -19.42 0.82
C PRO A 264 -23.65 -19.17 1.04
N TYR A 265 -23.20 -19.47 2.26
CA TYR A 265 -21.81 -19.39 2.68
C TYR A 265 -20.89 -20.11 1.68
N THR A 266 -20.03 -19.33 1.02
CA THR A 266 -18.89 -19.81 0.24
C THR A 266 -17.64 -19.24 0.90
N ALA A 267 -16.74 -20.12 1.33
CA ALA A 267 -15.48 -19.69 1.93
C ALA A 267 -14.67 -18.91 0.90
N GLN A 268 -14.17 -17.73 1.29
CA GLN A 268 -13.36 -16.89 0.42
C GLN A 268 -11.88 -17.14 0.70
N PHE A 269 -11.14 -17.49 -0.34
CA PHE A 269 -9.68 -17.48 -0.31
C PHE A 269 -9.22 -16.18 -0.93
N VAL A 270 -8.51 -15.41 -0.13
CA VAL A 270 -8.22 -14.03 -0.45
C VAL A 270 -6.71 -13.87 -0.33
N GLY A 271 -6.04 -13.48 -1.42
CA GLY A 271 -4.60 -13.31 -1.50
C GLY A 271 -4.10 -12.06 -0.79
N VAL A 272 -4.60 -11.81 0.41
CA VAL A 272 -4.40 -10.57 1.15
C VAL A 272 -3.29 -10.68 2.19
N PHE A 273 -2.62 -9.56 2.45
CA PHE A 273 -1.57 -9.48 3.46
C PHE A 273 -2.15 -9.72 4.86
N PHE A 274 -1.47 -10.56 5.63
CA PHE A 274 -1.66 -10.63 7.08
C PHE A 274 -1.34 -9.25 7.68
N PRO A 275 -2.27 -8.61 8.42
CA PRO A 275 -2.07 -7.25 8.90
C PRO A 275 -0.93 -7.15 9.92
N ASN A 276 -0.42 -5.94 10.13
CA ASN A 276 0.56 -5.67 11.19
C ASN A 276 -0.15 -5.64 12.55
N LEU A 277 0.53 -6.17 13.57
CA LEU A 277 0.05 -6.13 14.94
C LEU A 277 0.05 -4.66 15.44
N PRO A 278 -1.01 -4.21 16.15
CA PRO A 278 -1.01 -2.93 16.86
C PRO A 278 0.26 -2.72 17.69
N PRO A 279 0.82 -1.50 17.84
CA PRO A 279 1.90 -1.28 18.81
C PRO A 279 1.38 -1.51 20.24
N ILE A 280 2.22 -2.08 21.11
CA ILE A 280 1.94 -2.13 22.55
C ILE A 280 1.91 -0.69 23.09
N PRO A 281 0.86 -0.28 23.80
CA PRO A 281 0.86 1.02 24.47
C PRO A 281 1.98 1.11 25.52
N ASP A 282 2.72 2.20 25.57
CA ASP A 282 3.71 2.43 26.63
C ASP A 282 2.98 2.53 27.98
N SER A 283 3.27 1.61 28.90
CA SER A 283 2.61 1.50 30.21
C SER A 283 2.78 2.77 31.05
N ASN A 284 3.91 3.47 30.91
CA ASN A 284 4.23 4.66 31.70
C ASN A 284 3.48 5.91 31.21
N SER A 285 3.27 6.04 29.90
CA SER A 285 2.57 7.20 29.32
C SER A 285 1.08 6.99 29.15
N SER A 286 0.63 5.75 29.01
CA SER A 286 -0.76 5.41 28.65
C SER A 286 -1.67 5.21 29.86
N GLY A 287 -1.09 5.05 31.06
CA GLY A 287 -1.84 4.72 32.28
C GLY A 287 -2.52 3.35 32.23
N ILE A 288 -2.10 2.49 31.29
CA ILE A 288 -2.64 1.15 31.10
C ILE A 288 -1.95 0.23 32.13
N PRO A 289 -2.73 -0.49 32.96
CA PRO A 289 -2.16 -1.36 33.99
C PRO A 289 -1.38 -2.53 33.37
N ASP A 290 -0.14 -2.69 33.83
CA ASP A 290 0.64 -3.91 33.67
C ASP A 290 0.28 -4.89 34.80
N LEU A 291 -0.19 -6.07 34.43
CA LEU A 291 -0.63 -7.10 35.35
C LEU A 291 0.45 -8.14 35.67
N GLY A 292 1.59 -8.10 34.98
CA GLY A 292 2.58 -9.18 35.04
C GLY A 292 1.99 -10.52 34.58
N ASP A 293 2.39 -11.60 35.25
CA ASP A 293 1.85 -12.93 34.97
C ASP A 293 0.49 -13.15 35.66
N ILE A 294 -0.42 -13.84 34.95
CA ILE A 294 -1.71 -14.27 35.48
C ILE A 294 -1.70 -15.79 35.64
N GLU A 295 -1.61 -16.24 36.89
CA GLU A 295 -1.48 -17.66 37.24
C GLU A 295 -2.70 -18.23 37.96
N SER A 296 -3.74 -17.42 38.19
CA SER A 296 -4.94 -17.81 38.94
C SER A 296 -6.20 -17.13 38.40
N SER A 297 -7.34 -17.62 38.85
CA SER A 297 -8.64 -17.11 38.43
C SER A 297 -8.81 -15.61 38.69
N LYS A 298 -9.20 -14.86 37.66
CA LYS A 298 -9.45 -13.40 37.74
C LYS A 298 -10.66 -13.01 36.91
N THR A 299 -11.41 -12.00 37.36
CA THR A 299 -12.50 -11.40 36.59
C THR A 299 -12.08 -10.01 36.09
N PHE A 300 -12.34 -9.73 34.81
CA PHE A 300 -12.07 -8.42 34.20
C PHE A 300 -13.35 -7.77 33.65
N PRO A 301 -13.50 -6.44 33.77
CA PRO A 301 -12.70 -5.55 34.62
C PRO A 301 -12.77 -5.96 36.11
N ARG A 302 -11.69 -5.71 36.86
CA ARG A 302 -11.57 -6.09 38.28
C ARG A 302 -12.60 -5.36 39.11
N LYS A 303 -13.17 -6.09 40.06
CA LYS A 303 -14.23 -5.58 40.95
C LYS A 303 -13.77 -5.58 42.41
N ASN A 304 -14.33 -4.66 43.19
CA ASN A 304 -14.21 -4.70 44.65
C ASN A 304 -15.17 -5.75 45.25
N ALA A 305 -15.16 -5.90 46.58
CA ALA A 305 -16.00 -6.84 47.30
C ALA A 305 -17.50 -6.56 47.10
N GLU A 306 -17.86 -5.32 46.84
CA GLU A 306 -19.23 -4.85 46.59
C GLU A 306 -19.67 -5.02 45.12
N GLY A 307 -18.80 -5.53 44.25
CA GLY A 307 -19.08 -5.78 42.83
C GLY A 307 -18.95 -4.57 41.90
N GLY A 308 -18.52 -3.42 42.42
CA GLY A 308 -18.18 -2.22 41.64
C GLY A 308 -16.86 -2.38 40.88
N ILE A 309 -16.80 -1.86 39.65
CA ILE A 309 -15.57 -1.89 38.83
C ILE A 309 -14.55 -0.92 39.41
N THR A 310 -13.33 -1.43 39.61
CA THR A 310 -12.20 -0.67 40.17
C THR A 310 -11.20 -0.21 39.12
N ASP A 311 -11.18 -0.88 37.96
CA ASP A 311 -10.31 -0.52 36.85
C ASP A 311 -10.82 0.73 36.14
N THR A 312 -9.88 1.54 35.64
CA THR A 312 -10.21 2.74 34.86
C THR A 312 -10.29 2.37 33.38
N ALA A 313 -11.40 2.73 32.73
CA ALA A 313 -11.54 2.57 31.29
C ALA A 313 -10.84 3.69 30.53
N SER A 314 -10.19 3.36 29.42
CA SER A 314 -9.78 4.32 28.41
C SER A 314 -10.96 4.62 27.48
N THR A 315 -10.97 5.81 26.87
CA THR A 315 -11.92 6.11 25.79
C THR A 315 -11.22 5.92 24.44
N ARG A 316 -11.74 5.02 23.61
CA ARG A 316 -11.28 4.81 22.23
C ARG A 316 -12.35 5.29 21.25
N THR A 317 -11.92 5.73 20.07
CA THR A 317 -12.84 6.01 18.95
C THR A 317 -12.82 4.83 18.00
N ILE A 318 -13.94 4.13 17.86
CA ILE A 318 -14.08 2.95 17.02
C ILE A 318 -15.24 3.20 16.08
N ASN A 319 -14.98 3.09 14.77
CA ASN A 319 -15.94 3.42 13.73
C ASN A 319 -16.62 4.80 13.93
N GLY A 320 -15.84 5.80 14.36
CA GLY A 320 -16.33 7.15 14.65
C GLY A 320 -17.12 7.31 15.95
N GLN A 321 -17.31 6.23 16.74
CA GLN A 321 -18.01 6.27 18.02
C GLN A 321 -17.03 6.20 19.19
N ARG A 322 -17.26 7.02 20.23
CA ARG A 322 -16.50 6.95 21.48
C ARG A 322 -17.00 5.78 22.31
N VAL A 323 -16.11 4.87 22.68
CA VAL A 323 -16.41 3.68 23.47
C VAL A 323 -15.43 3.54 24.63
N GLU A 324 -15.92 3.03 25.75
CA GLU A 324 -15.10 2.68 26.91
C GLU A 324 -14.44 1.32 26.70
N VAL A 325 -13.13 1.26 26.96
CA VAL A 325 -12.30 0.07 26.79
C VAL A 325 -11.45 -0.13 28.04
N TYR A 326 -11.43 -1.34 28.57
CA TYR A 326 -10.54 -1.73 29.65
C TYR A 326 -9.33 -2.45 29.06
N GLU A 327 -8.18 -1.82 29.12
CA GLU A 327 -6.95 -2.28 28.50
C GLU A 327 -5.98 -2.77 29.57
N TYR A 328 -5.26 -3.87 29.29
CA TYR A 328 -4.29 -4.45 30.21
C TYR A 328 -3.09 -5.00 29.46
N ILE A 329 -1.89 -4.78 30.00
CA ILE A 329 -0.67 -5.44 29.56
C ILE A 329 -0.45 -6.67 30.45
N VAL A 330 -0.11 -7.80 29.84
CA VAL A 330 0.04 -9.09 30.52
C VAL A 330 1.31 -9.77 30.00
N ASN A 331 2.14 -10.29 30.90
CA ASN A 331 3.35 -11.01 30.51
C ASN A 331 2.96 -12.41 30.02
N ASN A 332 2.49 -13.28 30.90
CA ASN A 332 1.97 -14.60 30.53
C ASN A 332 0.61 -14.85 31.18
N ILE A 333 -0.19 -15.71 30.54
CA ILE A 333 -1.38 -16.30 31.15
C ILE A 333 -1.10 -17.79 31.29
N ASN A 334 -0.97 -18.29 32.52
CA ASN A 334 -0.68 -19.70 32.78
C ASN A 334 -1.57 -20.21 33.92
N LEU A 335 -2.76 -20.66 33.58
CA LEU A 335 -3.78 -21.05 34.54
C LEU A 335 -3.72 -22.56 34.79
N SER A 336 -4.00 -22.96 36.03
CA SER A 336 -4.25 -24.37 36.37
C SER A 336 -5.56 -24.85 35.72
N ASP A 337 -5.79 -26.17 35.69
CA ASP A 337 -6.99 -26.76 35.08
C ASP A 337 -8.31 -26.32 35.78
N SER A 338 -8.23 -25.87 37.04
CA SER A 338 -9.36 -25.33 37.79
C SER A 338 -9.53 -23.82 37.67
N ASP A 339 -8.52 -23.12 37.15
CA ASP A 339 -8.52 -21.67 37.07
C ASP A 339 -9.08 -21.15 35.75
N LYS A 340 -9.76 -19.99 35.81
CA LYS A 340 -10.24 -19.29 34.62
C LYS A 340 -10.15 -17.78 34.74
N ILE A 341 -9.90 -17.13 33.60
CA ILE A 341 -10.17 -15.71 33.43
C ILE A 341 -11.63 -15.56 32.99
N THR A 342 -12.40 -14.72 33.67
CA THR A 342 -13.79 -14.40 33.30
C THR A 342 -13.90 -12.95 32.86
N ILE A 343 -14.45 -12.71 31.67
CA ILE A 343 -14.77 -11.36 31.19
C ILE A 343 -16.23 -11.04 31.50
N THR A 344 -16.45 -9.91 32.16
CA THR A 344 -17.80 -9.43 32.50
C THR A 344 -18.57 -9.12 31.20
N PRO A 345 -19.72 -9.77 30.94
CA PRO A 345 -20.49 -9.55 29.72
C PRO A 345 -20.87 -8.08 29.51
N GLY A 346 -20.77 -7.60 28.27
CA GLY A 346 -21.07 -6.21 27.88
C GLY A 346 -19.97 -5.21 28.18
N LYS A 347 -18.86 -5.63 28.83
CA LYS A 347 -17.66 -4.81 28.99
C LYS A 347 -16.64 -5.14 27.92
N ARG A 348 -15.99 -4.11 27.38
CA ARG A 348 -14.96 -4.27 26.36
C ARG A 348 -13.60 -4.36 27.01
N VAL A 349 -12.90 -5.47 26.81
CA VAL A 349 -11.59 -5.77 27.39
C VAL A 349 -10.59 -6.05 26.28
N VAL A 350 -9.41 -5.44 26.39
CA VAL A 350 -8.27 -5.67 25.49
C VAL A 350 -7.08 -6.14 26.31
N PHE A 351 -6.52 -7.29 25.94
CA PHE A 351 -5.25 -7.77 26.47
C PHE A 351 -4.14 -7.57 25.43
N TYR A 352 -3.05 -6.95 25.86
CA TYR A 352 -1.76 -6.95 25.16
C TYR A 352 -0.86 -7.95 25.88
N VAL A 353 -0.64 -9.12 25.27
CA VAL A 353 0.05 -10.26 25.90
C VAL A 353 1.45 -10.41 25.31
N GLU A 354 2.50 -10.30 26.12
CA GLU A 354 3.90 -10.39 25.66
C GLU A 354 4.46 -11.81 25.60
N GLY A 355 3.75 -12.77 26.19
CA GLY A 355 4.19 -14.14 26.38
C GLY A 355 3.12 -15.14 25.96
N ASN A 356 3.18 -16.32 26.57
CA ASN A 356 2.29 -17.42 26.21
C ASN A 356 0.94 -17.30 26.90
N ILE A 357 -0.07 -17.93 26.28
CA ILE A 357 -1.38 -18.15 26.89
C ILE A 357 -1.58 -19.65 27.01
N ASN A 358 -1.82 -20.12 28.23
CA ASN A 358 -2.13 -21.50 28.56
C ASN A 358 -3.20 -21.51 29.65
N GLY A 359 -4.45 -21.78 29.29
CA GLY A 359 -5.52 -21.79 30.28
C GLY A 359 -6.93 -21.55 29.73
N ALA A 360 -7.89 -21.47 30.65
CA ALA A 360 -9.29 -21.18 30.34
C ALA A 360 -9.60 -19.68 30.39
N ILE A 361 -10.16 -19.16 29.31
CA ILE A 361 -10.72 -17.80 29.24
C ILE A 361 -12.20 -17.93 28.90
N GLU A 362 -13.05 -17.36 29.73
CA GLU A 362 -14.49 -17.35 29.59
C GLU A 362 -14.96 -15.94 29.23
N HIS A 363 -15.66 -15.84 28.10
CA HIS A 363 -16.44 -14.67 27.76
C HIS A 363 -17.69 -15.17 27.06
N ASN A 364 -18.83 -15.07 27.75
CA ASN A 364 -20.11 -15.57 27.27
C ASN A 364 -21.15 -14.45 27.34
N CYS A 365 -21.53 -13.92 26.18
CA CYS A 365 -22.51 -12.86 26.09
C CYS A 365 -23.93 -13.30 26.39
N GLY A 366 -24.28 -14.59 26.21
CA GLY A 366 -25.64 -15.07 26.36
C GLY A 366 -26.66 -14.17 25.63
N THR A 367 -27.56 -13.56 26.40
CA THR A 367 -28.56 -12.58 25.93
C THR A 367 -28.25 -11.14 26.33
N THR A 368 -27.06 -10.87 26.87
CA THR A 368 -26.66 -9.56 27.39
C THR A 368 -26.59 -8.52 26.28
N THR A 369 -27.39 -7.47 26.40
CA THR A 369 -27.40 -6.36 25.44
C THR A 369 -26.04 -5.66 25.36
N GLY A 370 -25.58 -5.38 24.14
CA GLY A 370 -24.29 -4.72 23.92
C GLY A 370 -23.06 -5.61 24.11
N CYS A 371 -23.26 -6.88 24.48
CA CYS A 371 -22.19 -7.87 24.50
C CYS A 371 -22.11 -8.58 23.14
N LYS A 372 -20.92 -8.58 22.57
CA LYS A 372 -20.56 -9.16 21.28
C LYS A 372 -19.20 -9.86 21.38
N PRO A 373 -18.88 -10.81 20.49
CA PRO A 373 -17.56 -11.46 20.51
C PRO A 373 -16.38 -10.50 20.38
N GLY A 374 -16.52 -9.37 19.67
CA GLY A 374 -15.48 -8.35 19.57
C GLY A 374 -15.27 -7.52 20.85
N ASN A 375 -16.03 -7.75 21.93
CA ASN A 375 -15.77 -7.10 23.21
C ASN A 375 -14.52 -7.62 23.90
N LEU A 376 -14.10 -8.86 23.67
CA LEU A 376 -12.80 -9.36 24.13
C LEU A 376 -11.83 -9.41 22.96
N GLN A 377 -10.73 -8.66 23.05
CA GLN A 377 -9.66 -8.65 22.04
C GLN A 377 -8.33 -8.99 22.72
N ILE A 378 -7.57 -9.89 22.11
CA ILE A 378 -6.27 -10.34 22.59
C ILE A 378 -5.24 -10.09 21.48
N TYR A 379 -4.27 -9.24 21.75
CA TYR A 379 -3.14 -8.96 20.88
C TYR A 379 -1.89 -9.57 21.51
N ALA A 380 -1.26 -10.55 20.86
CA ALA A 380 -0.13 -11.26 21.43
C ALA A 380 1.18 -10.96 20.68
N TYR A 381 2.22 -10.62 21.43
CA TYR A 381 3.49 -10.07 20.98
C TYR A 381 4.61 -11.06 21.27
N ALA A 382 5.11 -11.71 20.23
CA ALA A 382 6.13 -12.72 20.38
C ALA A 382 7.50 -12.07 20.64
N PRO A 383 8.28 -12.54 21.63
CA PRO A 383 9.69 -12.24 21.67
C PRO A 383 10.38 -12.95 20.49
N ALA A 384 11.31 -12.25 19.82
CA ALA A 384 11.90 -12.63 18.54
C ALA A 384 12.61 -14.02 18.49
N SER A 385 12.87 -14.64 19.64
CA SER A 385 13.61 -15.90 19.77
C SER A 385 12.80 -17.08 20.33
N ALA A 386 11.48 -16.92 20.56
CA ALA A 386 10.64 -17.99 21.08
C ALA A 386 9.83 -18.70 19.98
N GLU A 387 9.36 -19.92 20.27
CA GLU A 387 8.23 -20.55 19.56
C GLU A 387 6.98 -20.33 20.43
N PRO A 388 6.34 -19.16 20.35
CA PRO A 388 5.31 -18.79 21.30
C PRO A 388 3.98 -19.46 20.96
N GLN A 389 3.17 -19.70 22.00
CA GLN A 389 2.00 -20.57 21.94
C GLN A 389 0.82 -19.96 22.68
N ILE A 390 -0.35 -20.06 22.03
CA ILE A 390 -1.66 -19.83 22.66
C ILE A 390 -2.38 -21.17 22.68
N CYS A 391 -2.49 -21.73 23.88
CA CYS A 391 -3.25 -22.92 24.18
C CYS A 391 -4.50 -22.58 25.01
N LEU A 392 -5.65 -22.61 24.36
CA LEU A 392 -6.94 -22.43 25.02
C LEU A 392 -7.43 -23.78 25.57
N ARG A 393 -7.66 -23.83 26.88
CA ARG A 393 -8.09 -25.03 27.61
C ARG A 393 -9.46 -24.83 28.27
N GLY A 394 -10.10 -25.91 28.65
CA GLY A 394 -11.34 -25.93 29.41
C GLY A 394 -12.64 -26.02 28.59
N ASN A 395 -13.73 -26.18 29.32
CA ASN A 395 -15.07 -26.45 28.77
C ASN A 395 -15.95 -25.21 28.66
N GLN A 396 -15.38 -24.01 28.86
CA GLN A 396 -16.13 -22.75 28.86
C GLN A 396 -16.39 -22.22 27.45
N THR A 397 -17.33 -21.27 27.34
CA THR A 397 -17.54 -20.50 26.12
C THR A 397 -16.60 -19.30 26.07
N LEU A 398 -15.81 -19.21 25.01
CA LEU A 398 -14.98 -18.06 24.68
C LEU A 398 -15.57 -17.34 23.47
N GLN A 399 -15.91 -16.07 23.65
CA GLN A 399 -16.31 -15.18 22.56
C GLN A 399 -15.24 -14.09 22.40
N ALA A 400 -14.38 -14.16 21.38
CA ALA A 400 -13.20 -13.30 21.34
C ALA A 400 -12.65 -13.06 19.93
N PHE A 401 -11.84 -12.00 19.82
CA PHE A 401 -10.87 -11.79 18.75
C PHE A 401 -9.45 -12.05 19.29
N ILE A 402 -8.70 -12.96 18.67
CA ILE A 402 -7.30 -13.24 19.00
C ILE A 402 -6.44 -12.90 17.79
N PHE A 403 -5.44 -12.04 17.96
CA PHE A 403 -4.48 -11.66 16.94
C PHE A 403 -3.05 -11.84 17.43
N ALA A 404 -2.38 -12.86 16.91
CA ALA A 404 -1.10 -13.36 17.39
C ALA A 404 -0.21 -13.85 16.23
N PRO A 405 0.25 -12.94 15.33
CA PRO A 405 0.88 -13.26 14.04
C PRO A 405 1.95 -14.35 14.06
N ASP A 406 2.71 -14.41 15.14
CA ASP A 406 3.89 -15.24 15.30
C ASP A 406 3.64 -16.49 16.17
N TYR A 407 2.41 -16.67 16.68
CA TYR A 407 2.06 -17.72 17.61
C TYR A 407 1.51 -18.96 16.93
N SER A 408 1.86 -20.11 17.51
CA SER A 408 1.08 -21.33 17.30
C SER A 408 -0.20 -21.23 18.10
N LEU A 409 -1.35 -21.41 17.46
CA LEU A 409 -2.64 -21.43 18.11
C LEU A 409 -3.13 -22.87 18.30
N GLY A 410 -3.73 -23.13 19.44
CA GLY A 410 -4.31 -24.43 19.75
C GLY A 410 -5.47 -24.28 20.71
N LYS A 411 -6.42 -25.19 20.58
CA LYS A 411 -7.51 -25.36 21.51
C LYS A 411 -7.66 -26.84 21.81
N THR A 412 -7.76 -27.17 23.09
CA THR A 412 -8.14 -28.51 23.56
C THR A 412 -9.53 -28.46 24.20
N ASP A 413 -10.00 -29.60 24.70
CA ASP A 413 -11.28 -29.76 25.40
C ASP A 413 -12.53 -29.36 24.59
N THR A 414 -13.69 -29.35 25.24
CA THR A 414 -15.01 -29.24 24.58
C THR A 414 -15.59 -27.83 24.58
N GLY A 415 -14.89 -26.84 25.15
CA GLY A 415 -15.36 -25.45 25.19
C GLY A 415 -15.69 -24.90 23.80
N ALA A 416 -16.64 -23.97 23.70
CA ALA A 416 -17.00 -23.35 22.43
C ALA A 416 -16.16 -22.09 22.21
N PHE A 417 -15.58 -21.92 21.02
CA PHE A 417 -14.94 -20.65 20.64
C PHE A 417 -15.72 -20.01 19.48
N VAL A 418 -16.39 -18.90 19.77
CA VAL A 418 -17.10 -18.09 18.78
C VAL A 418 -16.36 -16.78 18.56
N GLY A 419 -15.93 -16.50 17.33
CA GLY A 419 -15.18 -15.28 17.02
C GLY A 419 -14.13 -15.51 15.96
N ALA A 420 -12.91 -15.04 16.21
CA ALA A 420 -11.83 -15.13 15.24
C ALA A 420 -10.46 -15.31 15.92
N ALA A 421 -9.62 -16.12 15.29
CA ALA A 421 -8.28 -16.45 15.76
C ALA A 421 -7.27 -16.32 14.62
N TRP A 422 -6.34 -15.39 14.73
CA TRP A 422 -5.34 -15.10 13.71
C TRP A 422 -3.96 -15.39 14.27
N GLY A 423 -3.19 -16.24 13.60
CA GLY A 423 -1.90 -16.72 14.12
C GLY A 423 -0.91 -17.18 13.06
N LYS A 424 0.23 -17.72 13.50
CA LYS A 424 1.27 -18.27 12.61
C LYS A 424 0.89 -19.61 12.02
N LYS A 425 0.29 -20.48 12.83
CA LYS A 425 -0.19 -21.83 12.50
C LYS A 425 -1.26 -22.26 13.51
N TRP A 426 -2.10 -23.24 13.15
CA TRP A 426 -3.09 -23.81 14.05
C TRP A 426 -2.81 -25.30 14.29
N GLY A 427 -2.42 -25.66 15.50
CA GLY A 427 -1.75 -26.92 15.79
C GLY A 427 -0.43 -27.06 15.00
N PRO A 428 0.44 -28.05 15.29
CA PRO A 428 0.39 -29.05 16.35
C PRO A 428 1.16 -28.55 17.59
N ILE A 429 0.44 -28.06 18.59
CA ILE A 429 1.02 -27.73 19.91
C ILE A 429 0.94 -28.99 20.78
N PRO A 430 2.08 -29.53 21.28
CA PRO A 430 2.06 -30.67 22.19
C PRO A 430 1.19 -30.39 23.42
N GLY A 431 0.24 -31.28 23.70
CA GLY A 431 -0.71 -31.10 24.82
C GLY A 431 -1.82 -30.06 24.57
N CYS A 432 -1.93 -29.51 23.36
CA CYS A 432 -3.00 -28.57 22.99
C CYS A 432 -3.57 -28.84 21.58
N THR A 433 -3.81 -30.11 21.28
CA THR A 433 -4.30 -30.54 19.98
C THR A 433 -5.81 -30.43 19.88
N SER A 434 -6.32 -29.84 18.79
CA SER A 434 -7.76 -29.80 18.48
C SER A 434 -8.26 -31.11 17.84
N SER A 435 -7.97 -32.24 18.48
CA SER A 435 -8.16 -33.59 17.93
C SER A 435 -9.53 -34.22 18.18
N SER A 436 -10.44 -33.53 18.87
CA SER A 436 -11.77 -34.04 19.23
C SER A 436 -12.77 -34.13 18.05
N GLY A 437 -12.40 -33.66 16.86
CA GLY A 437 -13.29 -33.57 15.69
C GLY A 437 -14.38 -32.49 15.80
N ALA A 438 -14.42 -31.77 16.92
CA ALA A 438 -15.27 -30.61 17.18
C ALA A 438 -14.80 -29.39 16.37
N VAL A 439 -15.69 -28.41 16.21
CA VAL A 439 -15.36 -27.14 15.56
C VAL A 439 -14.44 -26.35 16.50
N ALA A 440 -13.28 -25.96 15.99
CA ALA A 440 -12.25 -25.23 16.69
C ALA A 440 -12.61 -23.75 16.87
N VAL A 441 -13.17 -23.12 15.83
CA VAL A 441 -13.64 -21.72 15.85
C VAL A 441 -14.90 -21.60 14.99
N THR A 442 -15.91 -20.89 15.51
CA THR A 442 -17.16 -20.57 14.81
C THR A 442 -17.32 -19.06 14.61
N GLN A 443 -17.62 -18.63 13.38
CA GLN A 443 -17.81 -17.22 12.98
C GLN A 443 -19.28 -16.77 13.06
N THR A 444 -20.23 -17.65 13.37
CA THR A 444 -21.65 -17.26 13.47
C THR A 444 -21.83 -16.22 14.58
N LYS A 445 -22.35 -15.03 14.23
CA LYS A 445 -22.37 -13.82 15.10
C LYS A 445 -20.95 -13.37 15.55
N GLY A 446 -19.93 -13.67 14.74
CA GLY A 446 -18.53 -13.40 15.04
C GLY A 446 -18.16 -11.92 15.03
N VAL A 447 -16.87 -11.65 15.19
CA VAL A 447 -16.32 -10.30 15.37
C VAL A 447 -16.51 -9.48 14.09
N GLU A 448 -17.13 -8.30 14.19
CA GLU A 448 -17.26 -7.36 13.08
C GLU A 448 -15.98 -6.53 12.90
N TRP A 449 -15.67 -6.14 11.65
CA TRP A 449 -14.55 -5.21 11.39
C TRP A 449 -14.67 -3.90 12.16
N THR A 450 -15.90 -3.42 12.34
CA THR A 450 -16.29 -2.22 13.08
C THR A 450 -16.15 -2.38 14.60
N GLU A 451 -15.87 -3.59 15.10
CA GLU A 451 -15.66 -3.84 16.52
C GLU A 451 -14.18 -3.78 16.90
N LEU A 452 -13.24 -3.86 15.98
CA LEU A 452 -11.82 -3.88 16.36
C LEU A 452 -11.35 -2.52 16.87
N ILE A 453 -10.50 -2.50 17.92
CA ILE A 453 -9.92 -1.23 18.42
C ILE A 453 -8.97 -0.57 17.42
N GLN A 454 -8.48 -1.34 16.45
CA GLN A 454 -7.70 -0.87 15.32
C GLN A 454 -8.26 -1.43 14.02
N ASN A 455 -8.16 -0.65 12.94
CA ASN A 455 -8.55 -1.12 11.62
C ASN A 455 -7.49 -2.10 11.11
N LEU A 456 -7.77 -3.39 11.24
CA LEU A 456 -6.91 -4.48 10.77
C LEU A 456 -7.26 -4.96 9.37
N LYS A 457 -8.17 -4.28 8.67
CA LYS A 457 -8.52 -4.64 7.30
C LYS A 457 -7.27 -4.44 6.43
N PRO A 458 -6.78 -5.46 5.70
CA PRO A 458 -5.62 -5.28 4.85
C PRO A 458 -5.90 -4.20 3.84
N LYS A 459 -4.95 -3.27 3.75
CA LYS A 459 -4.96 -2.23 2.76
C LYS A 459 -4.23 -2.79 1.55
N PHE A 460 -4.96 -3.21 0.53
CA PHE A 460 -4.35 -3.31 -0.79
C PHE A 460 -4.38 -1.91 -1.37
N PRO A 461 -3.23 -1.23 -1.53
CA PRO A 461 -3.23 0.08 -2.12
C PRO A 461 -3.76 -0.01 -3.55
N GLN A 462 -4.70 0.85 -3.91
CA GLN A 462 -5.13 1.06 -5.28
C GLN A 462 -4.72 2.48 -5.68
N LEU A 463 -4.19 2.63 -6.88
CA LEU A 463 -4.02 3.96 -7.47
C LEU A 463 -5.40 4.55 -7.76
N GLY A 464 -5.72 5.66 -7.09
CA GLY A 464 -6.85 6.51 -7.41
C GLY A 464 -6.65 7.24 -8.74
N LYS A 465 -7.67 7.97 -9.16
CA LYS A 465 -7.54 8.90 -10.29
C LYS A 465 -6.54 9.99 -9.93
N ILE A 466 -5.73 10.43 -10.90
CA ILE A 466 -4.83 11.57 -10.74
C ILE A 466 -5.63 12.75 -10.17
N ALA A 467 -5.21 13.21 -9.00
CA ALA A 467 -5.88 14.28 -8.28
C ALA A 467 -5.29 15.65 -8.61
N ASN A 468 -4.00 15.69 -8.98
CA ASN A 468 -3.33 16.90 -9.45
C ASN A 468 -2.34 16.55 -10.57
N TRP A 469 -2.24 17.44 -11.54
CA TRP A 469 -1.25 17.41 -12.61
C TRP A 469 -0.70 18.82 -12.78
N CYS A 470 0.62 18.97 -12.69
CA CYS A 470 1.26 20.26 -12.80
C CYS A 470 2.59 20.14 -13.56
N GLU A 471 2.89 21.14 -14.36
CA GLU A 471 4.17 21.30 -15.06
C GLU A 471 5.01 22.31 -14.28
N GLU A 472 6.25 21.97 -13.94
CA GLU A 472 7.15 22.89 -13.23
C GLU A 472 8.45 23.16 -14.00
N PRO A 473 9.14 24.29 -13.74
CA PRO A 473 10.44 24.56 -14.33
C PRO A 473 11.46 23.45 -14.05
N ILE A 474 12.32 23.15 -15.02
CA ILE A 474 13.35 22.09 -14.87
C ILE A 474 14.42 22.50 -13.85
N ASP A 475 14.62 23.80 -13.67
CA ASP A 475 15.60 24.40 -12.75
C ASP A 475 15.12 24.43 -11.29
N THR A 476 13.89 23.96 -11.04
CA THR A 476 13.33 23.85 -9.70
C THR A 476 14.17 22.88 -8.87
N ALA A 477 14.65 23.36 -7.72
CA ALA A 477 15.52 22.58 -6.83
C ALA A 477 14.81 21.31 -6.34
N ALA A 478 15.56 20.20 -6.24
CA ALA A 478 15.03 18.94 -5.71
C ALA A 478 14.39 19.16 -4.32
N GLY A 479 13.12 18.76 -4.17
CA GLY A 479 12.36 18.91 -2.92
C GLY A 479 11.65 20.26 -2.73
N LYS A 480 11.66 21.17 -3.72
CA LYS A 480 10.86 22.39 -3.73
C LYS A 480 9.90 22.39 -4.90
N SER A 481 8.85 21.57 -4.86
CA SER A 481 7.80 21.60 -5.87
C SER A 481 7.14 22.98 -5.90
N GLU A 482 6.95 23.57 -7.08
CA GLU A 482 6.08 24.77 -7.24
C GLU A 482 4.59 24.40 -7.35
N CYS A 483 4.32 23.10 -7.36
CA CYS A 483 3.04 22.46 -7.54
C CYS A 483 2.57 21.85 -6.20
N ASP A 484 2.31 22.68 -5.19
CA ASP A 484 1.71 22.26 -3.92
C ASP A 484 0.18 22.06 -4.04
#